data_AF-A0A7Y8L4P2-F1
#
_entry.id   AF-A0A7Y8L4P2-F1
#
_cell.length_a   1.000
_cell.length_b   1.000
_cell.length_c   1.000
_cell.angle_alpha   90.00
_cell.angle_beta   90.00
_cell.angle_gamma   90.00
#
_symmetry.space_group_name_H-M   'P 1'
#
loop_
_entity.id
_entity.type
_entity.pdbx_description
1 polymer ?
#
loop_
_entity_poly.entity_id
_entity_poly.type
_entity_poly.pdbx_seq_one_letter_code
_entity_poly.pdbx_strand_id
1 'polypeptide(L)' 'MKKVEKKIKFIYQAGLENMVVLVTTRFDGNNYVMTSSTVEEVSHEPPMISVSICPERYTHNR' A
#
# COMPACT_ATOMS: atom_id res chain seq x y z
N MET A 1 27.31 -7.26 -8.97
CA MET A 1 25.97 -6.78 -8.57
C MET A 1 25.84 -5.31 -8.94
N LYS A 2 24.96 -4.94 -9.88
CA LYS A 2 24.70 -3.53 -10.20
C LYS A 2 23.81 -2.94 -9.11
N LYS A 3 24.33 -1.99 -8.32
CA LYS A 3 23.55 -1.17 -7.38
C LYS A 3 22.62 -0.29 -8.22
N VAL A 4 21.32 -0.61 -8.21
CA VAL A 4 20.32 0.28 -8.80
C VAL A 4 20.01 1.34 -7.76
N GLU A 5 20.68 2.49 -7.85
CA GLU A 5 20.34 3.68 -7.06
C GLU A 5 19.04 4.29 -7.58
N LYS A 6 17.89 3.72 -7.20
CA LYS A 6 16.62 4.44 -7.31
C LYS A 6 16.66 5.58 -6.31
N LYS A 7 16.96 6.80 -6.78
CA LYS A 7 16.76 8.03 -6.01
C LYS A 7 15.29 8.06 -5.56
N ILE A 8 15.04 7.88 -4.27
CA ILE A 8 13.72 8.13 -3.68
C ILE A 8 13.48 9.63 -3.88
N LYS A 9 12.63 9.96 -4.86
CA LYS A 9 12.53 11.35 -5.34
C LYS A 9 11.73 12.24 -4.38
N PHE A 10 10.76 11.71 -3.64
CA PHE A 10 9.94 12.51 -2.71
C PHE A 10 9.38 11.63 -1.59
N ILE A 11 9.68 11.98 -0.33
CA ILE A 11 8.96 11.48 0.84
C ILE A 11 8.03 12.62 1.24
N TYR A 12 6.73 12.46 1.00
CA TYR A 12 5.74 13.41 1.50
C TYR A 12 5.57 13.15 3.00
N GLN A 13 6.22 13.97 3.82
CA GLN A 13 5.96 14.01 5.25
C GLN A 13 4.66 14.79 5.47
N ALA A 14 3.52 14.11 5.32
CA ALA A 14 2.29 14.61 5.92
C ALA A 14 2.46 14.42 7.44
N GLY A 15 2.36 15.48 8.22
CA GLY A 15 2.48 15.46 9.70
C GLY A 15 1.31 14.75 10.40
N LEU A 16 0.91 13.59 9.88
CA LEU A 16 -0.17 12.75 10.36
C LEU A 16 0.46 11.47 10.92
N GLU A 17 0.13 11.13 12.17
CA GLU A 17 0.43 9.83 12.75
C GLU A 17 -0.43 8.77 12.05
N ASN A 18 0.04 8.29 10.90
CA ASN A 18 -0.67 7.27 10.13
C ASN A 18 -0.19 5.88 10.55
N MET A 19 -1.15 4.99 10.80
CA MET A 19 -0.86 3.56 10.89
C MET A 19 -0.32 3.07 9.54
N VAL A 20 0.85 2.45 9.56
CA VAL A 20 1.39 1.75 8.38
C VAL A 20 1.01 0.29 8.49
N VAL A 21 0.26 -0.22 7.51
CA VAL A 21 -0.12 -1.63 7.45
C VAL A 21 0.53 -2.33 6.26
N LEU A 22 0.66 -3.65 6.39
CA LEU A 22 0.96 -4.55 5.30
C LEU A 22 -0.34 -5.18 4.80
N VAL A 23 -0.73 -4.87 3.56
CA VAL A 23 -1.89 -5.50 2.90
C VAL A 23 -1.37 -6.64 2.04
N THR A 24 -1.86 -7.84 2.30
CA THR A 24 -1.54 -9.04 1.54
C THR A 24 -2.77 -9.53 0.80
N THR A 25 -2.62 -9.91 -0.46
CA THR A 25 -3.69 -10.57 -1.22
C THR A 25 -3.14 -11.70 -2.06
N ARG A 26 -3.99 -12.64 -2.44
CA ARG A 26 -3.66 -13.73 -3.34
C ARG A 26 -4.54 -13.65 -4.58
N PHE A 27 -3.92 -13.61 -5.75
CA PHE A 27 -4.60 -13.58 -7.02
C PHE A 27 -3.89 -14.51 -8.01
N ASP A 28 -4.66 -15.38 -8.68
CA ASP A 28 -4.14 -16.37 -9.62
C ASP A 28 -2.95 -17.19 -9.09
N GLY A 29 -3.10 -17.72 -7.87
CA GLY A 29 -2.06 -18.52 -7.21
C GLY A 29 -0.88 -17.72 -6.65
N ASN A 30 -0.67 -16.48 -7.10
CA ASN A 30 0.42 -15.59 -6.69
C ASN A 30 0.06 -14.74 -5.48
N ASN A 31 1.04 -14.49 -4.60
CA ASN A 31 0.89 -13.62 -3.44
C ASN A 31 1.41 -12.22 -3.76
N TYR A 32 0.62 -11.21 -3.39
CA TYR A 32 0.95 -9.81 -3.56
C TYR A 32 0.95 -9.13 -2.20
N VAL A 33 1.90 -8.22 -2.03
CA VAL A 33 2.11 -7.51 -0.77
C VAL A 33 2.30 -6.03 -1.08
N MET A 34 1.57 -5.17 -0.38
CA MET A 34 1.78 -3.73 -0.42
C MET A 34 1.78 -3.13 0.99
N THR A 35 2.64 -2.14 1.20
CA THR A 35 2.57 -1.28 2.38
C THR A 35 1.62 -0.12 2.08
N SER A 36 0.64 0.13 2.97
CA SER A 36 -0.27 1.27 2.87
C SER A 36 -0.27 2.09 4.16
N SER A 37 -0.39 3.40 4.01
CA SER A 37 -0.57 4.37 5.10
C SER A 37 -1.91 5.11 4.98
N THR A 38 -2.82 4.61 4.14
CA THR A 38 -4.12 5.25 3.85
C THR A 38 -5.27 4.41 4.39
N VAL A 39 -5.05 3.71 5.51
CA VAL A 39 -6.07 2.86 6.11
C VAL A 39 -6.90 3.69 7.05
N GLU A 40 -8.21 3.59 6.90
CA GLU A 40 -9.19 4.27 7.73
C GLU A 40 -10.27 3.29 8.20
N GLU A 41 -10.76 3.49 9.41
CA GLU A 41 -11.95 2.80 9.91
C GLU A 41 -13.21 3.53 9.40
N VAL A 42 -14.14 2.78 8.82
CA VAL A 42 -15.35 3.34 8.17
C VAL A 42 -16.59 3.09 9.01
N SER A 43 -16.68 1.94 9.66
CA SER A 43 -17.82 1.59 10.51
C SER A 43 -17.42 0.54 11.54
N HIS A 44 -18.01 0.62 12.73
CA HIS A 44 -17.89 -0.42 13.76
C HIS A 44 -18.96 -1.51 13.62
N GLU A 45 -20.15 -1.19 13.09
CA GLU A 45 -21.25 -2.16 12.86
C GLU A 45 -21.98 -1.88 11.54
N PRO A 46 -21.81 -2.73 10.51
CA PRO A 46 -20.84 -3.83 10.46
C PRO A 46 -19.38 -3.29 10.51
N PRO A 47 -18.41 -4.06 11.02
CA PRO A 47 -17.00 -3.66 11.01
C PRO A 47 -16.49 -3.47 9.58
N MET A 48 -16.02 -2.27 9.26
CA MET A 48 -15.55 -1.90 7.92
C MET A 48 -14.29 -1.04 8.00
N ILE A 49 -13.32 -1.34 7.14
CA ILE A 49 -12.13 -0.54 6.90
C ILE A 49 -12.02 -0.19 5.42
N SER A 50 -11.41 0.94 5.12
CA SER A 50 -11.12 1.39 3.75
C SER A 50 -9.61 1.53 3.58
N VAL A 51 -9.12 1.16 2.38
CA VAL A 51 -7.72 1.30 1.99
C VAL A 51 -7.68 1.85 0.56
N SER A 52 -7.07 3.02 0.40
CA SER A 52 -6.78 3.56 -0.92
C SER A 52 -5.59 2.85 -1.58
N ILE A 53 -5.79 2.32 -2.79
CA ILE A 53 -4.75 1.61 -3.55
C ILE A 53 -4.36 2.46 -4.77
N CYS A 54 -3.06 2.74 -4.92
CA CYS A 54 -2.55 3.43 -6.10
C CYS A 54 -2.50 2.46 -7.30
N PRO A 55 -3.23 2.72 -8.39
CA PRO A 55 -3.31 1.80 -9.55
C PRO A 55 -1.96 1.60 -10.23
N GLU A 56 -1.05 2.58 -10.17
CA GLU A 56 0.30 2.51 -10.73
C GLU A 56 1.21 1.50 -10.01
N ARG A 57 0.86 1.10 -8.77
CA ARG A 57 1.60 0.04 -8.04
C ARG A 57 1.08 -1.36 -8.32
N TYR A 58 -0.08 -1.48 -8.96
CA TYR A 58 -0.66 -2.75 -9.42
C TYR A 58 -0.28 -3.10 -10.88
N THR A 59 0.63 -2.34 -11.50
CA THR A 59 1.02 -2.54 -12.91
C THR A 59 1.97 -3.72 -13.16
N HIS A 60 1.87 -4.80 -12.39
CA HIS A 60 2.53 -6.07 -12.73
C HIS A 60 1.71 -6.95 -13.69
N ASN A 61 0.86 -6.33 -14.51
CA ASN A 61 0.24 -6.94 -15.70
C ASN A 61 1.02 -6.59 -16.99
N ARG A 62 2.36 -6.62 -16.95
CA ARG A 62 3.18 -6.62 -18.16
C ARG A 62 4.15 -7.77 -18.14
#